data_AF-A0A967N8C7-F1
#
_entry.id   AF-A0A967N8C7-F1
#
_cell.length_a   1.000
_cell.length_b   1.000
_cell.length_c   1.000
_cell.angle_alpha   90.00
_cell.angle_beta   90.00
_cell.angle_gamma   90.00
#
_symmetry.space_group_name_H-M   'P 1'
#
loop_
_entity.id
_entity.type
_entity.pdbx_description
1 polymer ?
#
loop_
_entity_poly.entity_id
_entity_poly.type
_entity_poly.pdbx_seq_one_letter_code
_entity_poly.pdbx_strand_id
1 'polypeptide(L)'
;EEQIRHWEDEISVIAGLEPVTEDGHPIALRANLDLPGEAERARTHGAQGVGLFRTEFLVVGRNTMPGEEEQYEAYRHVAETFPEGAVFIRTFDLGG
;
A
#
# COMPACT_ATOMS: atom_id res chain seq x y z
N GLU A 1 -15.45 10.76 19.13
CA GLU A 1 -15.52 11.49 17.85
C GLU A 1 -14.57 12.69 17.78
N GLU A 2 -14.53 13.54 18.80
CA GLU A 2 -13.63 14.71 18.82
C GLU A 2 -12.14 14.30 18.91
N GLN A 3 -11.83 13.33 19.77
CA GLN A 3 -10.47 12.79 19.93
C GLN A 3 -9.95 12.06 18.68
N ILE A 4 -10.83 11.40 17.92
CA ILE A 4 -10.45 10.69 16.68
C ILE A 4 -10.04 11.71 15.62
N ARG A 5 -10.83 12.76 15.42
CA ARG A 5 -10.50 13.85 14.47
C ARG A 5 -9.18 14.51 14.81
N HIS A 6 -8.93 14.75 16.09
CA HIS A 6 -7.65 15.33 16.51
C HIS A 6 -6.46 14.45 16.13
N TRP A 7 -6.56 13.13 16.31
CA TRP A 7 -5.51 12.21 15.89
C TRP A 7 -5.37 12.12 14.36
N GLU A 8 -6.47 12.18 13.62
CA GLU A 8 -6.44 12.24 12.15
C GLU A 8 -5.69 13.47 11.64
N ASP A 9 -5.94 14.63 12.26
CA ASP A 9 -5.24 15.88 11.94
C ASP A 9 -3.74 15.79 12.25
N GLU A 10 -3.37 15.26 13.42
CA GLU A 10 -1.96 15.07 13.79
C GLU A 10 -1.24 14.10 12.85
N ILE A 11 -1.87 12.97 12.53
CA ILE A 11 -1.32 11.97 11.60
C ILE A 11 -1.14 12.57 10.21
N SER A 12 -2.09 13.38 9.74
CA SER A 12 -1.99 14.06 8.44
C SER A 12 -0.76 14.97 8.37
N VAL A 13 -0.45 15.69 9.46
CA VAL A 13 0.77 16.51 9.55
C VAL A 13 2.03 15.64 9.50
N ILE A 14 2.07 14.57 10.32
CA ILE A 14 3.23 13.67 10.40
C ILE A 14 3.47 12.94 9.08
N ALA A 15 2.41 12.52 8.40
CA ALA A 15 2.47 11.84 7.10
C ALA A 15 3.15 12.67 6.01
N GLY A 16 3.14 14.00 6.12
CA GLY A 16 3.80 14.90 5.18
C GLY A 16 5.28 15.16 5.49
N LEU A 17 5.81 14.68 6.61
CA LEU A 17 7.21 14.89 7.00
C LEU A 17 8.14 13.92 6.27
N GLU A 18 9.38 14.35 6.04
CA GLU A 18 10.40 13.46 5.52
C GLU A 18 10.76 12.37 6.55
N PRO A 19 10.76 11.09 6.16
CA PRO A 19 11.08 9.99 7.07
C PRO A 19 12.60 9.90 7.26
N VAL A 20 13.10 10.69 8.19
CA VAL A 20 14.52 10.79 8.54
C VAL A 20 14.67 10.63 10.05
N THR A 21 15.66 9.86 10.47
CA THR A 21 16.04 9.69 11.88
C THR A 21 16.70 10.95 12.45
N GLU A 22 16.82 11.06 13.77
CA GLU A 22 17.41 12.25 14.43
C GLU A 22 18.87 12.52 14.04
N ASP A 23 19.61 11.50 13.62
CA ASP A 23 20.99 11.59 13.13
C ASP A 23 21.10 11.71 11.60
N GLY A 24 19.97 11.91 10.90
CA GLY A 24 19.95 12.26 9.49
C GLY A 24 19.91 11.06 8.52
N HIS A 25 19.66 9.84 8.99
CA HIS A 25 19.53 8.67 8.12
C HIS A 25 18.11 8.60 7.51
N PRO A 26 17.96 8.69 6.17
CA PRO A 26 16.66 8.57 5.51
C PRO A 26 16.19 7.12 5.50
N ILE A 27 14.90 6.89 5.72
CA ILE A 27 14.27 5.57 5.67
C ILE A 27 13.12 5.57 4.68
N ALA A 28 12.93 4.47 3.94
CA ALA A 28 11.80 4.34 3.04
C ALA A 28 10.58 3.82 3.80
N LEU A 29 9.55 4.64 3.98
CA LEU A 29 8.27 4.20 4.54
C LEU A 29 7.36 3.74 3.43
N ARG A 30 7.02 2.44 3.40
CA ARG A 30 6.17 1.84 2.38
C ARG A 30 5.01 1.10 3.03
N ALA A 31 3.88 1.06 2.33
CA ALA A 31 2.69 0.39 2.83
C ALA A 31 2.69 -1.11 2.51
N ASN A 32 2.01 -1.89 3.35
CA ASN A 32 1.59 -3.24 3.01
C ASN A 32 0.11 -3.18 2.61
N LEU A 33 -0.24 -3.76 1.47
CA LEU A 33 -1.60 -3.73 0.92
C LEU A 33 -2.13 -5.16 0.80
N ASP A 34 -3.41 -5.34 1.14
CA ASP A 34 -4.18 -6.57 0.90
C ASP A 34 -5.15 -6.39 -0.27
N LEU A 35 -5.54 -5.15 -0.59
CA LEU A 35 -6.42 -4.82 -1.71
C LEU A 35 -5.84 -3.70 -2.59
N PRO A 36 -6.11 -3.69 -3.91
CA PRO A 36 -5.61 -2.63 -4.80
C PRO A 36 -6.04 -1.22 -4.37
N GLY A 37 -7.31 -1.05 -3.97
CA GLY A 37 -7.87 0.26 -3.60
C GLY A 37 -7.39 0.82 -2.26
N GLU A 38 -6.48 0.14 -1.57
CA GLU A 38 -5.78 0.69 -0.40
C GLU A 38 -4.61 1.59 -0.81
N ALA A 39 -4.18 1.54 -2.07
CA ALA A 39 -3.03 2.29 -2.59
C ALA A 39 -3.22 3.81 -2.46
N GLU A 40 -4.38 4.35 -2.80
CA GLU A 40 -4.68 5.78 -2.69
C GLU A 40 -4.58 6.24 -1.24
N ARG A 41 -5.17 5.47 -0.33
CA ARG A 41 -5.15 5.78 1.10
C ARG A 41 -3.72 5.71 1.63
N ALA A 42 -2.94 4.70 1.25
CA ALA A 42 -1.54 4.61 1.64
C ALA A 42 -0.74 5.84 1.17
N ARG A 43 -0.97 6.29 -0.07
CA ARG A 43 -0.32 7.49 -0.60
C ARG A 43 -0.70 8.75 0.17
N THR A 44 -1.97 8.94 0.53
CA THR A 44 -2.38 10.10 1.34
C THR A 44 -1.82 10.08 2.76
N HIS A 45 -1.45 8.90 3.26
CA HIS A 45 -0.79 8.72 4.55
C HIS A 45 0.75 8.74 4.46
N GLY A 46 1.32 9.28 3.37
CA GLY A 46 2.76 9.52 3.27
C GLY A 46 3.58 8.31 2.83
N ALA A 47 2.96 7.22 2.37
CA ALA A 47 3.70 6.08 1.86
C ALA A 47 4.51 6.47 0.61
N GLN A 48 5.77 6.05 0.57
CA GLN A 48 6.72 6.27 -0.54
C GLN A 48 6.76 5.07 -1.52
N GLY A 49 5.70 4.27 -1.54
CA GLY A 49 5.58 3.03 -2.30
C GLY A 49 4.90 1.92 -1.52
N VAL A 50 4.96 0.70 -2.06
CA VAL A 50 4.35 -0.49 -1.49
C VAL A 50 5.42 -1.52 -1.20
N GLY A 51 5.62 -1.84 0.08
CA GLY A 51 6.62 -2.79 0.56
C GLY A 51 6.20 -4.23 0.42
N LEU A 52 4.89 -4.49 0.41
CA LEU A 52 4.29 -5.79 0.18
C LEU A 52 2.86 -5.63 -0.33
N PHE A 53 2.59 -6.03 -1.56
CA PHE A 53 1.24 -6.22 -2.05
C PHE A 53 0.90 -7.72 -2.07
N ARG A 54 -0.05 -8.11 -1.23
CA ARG A 54 -0.56 -9.48 -1.16
C ARG A 54 -1.58 -9.71 -2.27
N THR A 55 -1.46 -10.85 -2.95
CA THR A 55 -2.25 -11.18 -4.15
C THR A 55 -3.35 -12.21 -3.88
N GLU A 56 -3.45 -12.69 -2.64
CA GLU A 56 -4.40 -13.70 -2.19
C GLU A 56 -5.86 -13.24 -2.37
N PHE A 57 -6.15 -11.93 -2.32
CA PHE A 57 -7.49 -11.40 -2.56
C PHE A 57 -8.06 -11.82 -3.93
N LEU A 58 -7.20 -12.08 -4.92
CA LEU A 58 -7.62 -12.49 -6.27
C LEU A 58 -8.27 -13.87 -6.28
N VAL A 59 -8.02 -14.71 -5.27
CA VAL A 59 -8.52 -16.09 -5.19
C VAL A 59 -9.53 -16.32 -4.06
N VAL A 60 -9.52 -15.50 -3.01
CA VAL A 60 -10.40 -15.70 -1.84
C VAL A 60 -11.87 -15.61 -2.25
N GLY A 61 -12.66 -16.61 -1.85
CA GLY A 61 -14.11 -16.63 -2.07
C GLY A 61 -14.54 -16.95 -3.51
N ARG A 62 -13.62 -17.44 -4.36
CA ARG A 62 -13.90 -17.77 -5.76
C ARG A 62 -13.77 -19.26 -6.02
N ASN A 63 -14.58 -19.76 -6.96
CA ASN A 63 -14.54 -21.15 -7.43
C ASN A 63 -13.60 -21.35 -8.64
N THR A 64 -13.07 -20.26 -9.19
CA THR A 64 -12.24 -20.24 -10.40
C THR A 64 -11.05 -19.31 -10.19
N MET A 65 -9.91 -19.65 -10.80
CA MET A 65 -8.72 -18.80 -10.77
C MET A 65 -8.96 -17.47 -11.49
N PRO A 66 -8.31 -16.37 -11.04
CA PRO A 66 -8.36 -15.08 -11.73
C PRO A 66 -7.74 -15.20 -13.12
N GLY A 67 -8.30 -14.46 -14.08
CA GLY A 67 -7.69 -14.31 -15.41
C GLY A 67 -6.40 -13.49 -15.35
N GLU A 68 -5.64 -13.49 -16.44
CA GLU A 68 -4.45 -12.63 -16.56
C GLU A 68 -4.83 -11.15 -16.59
N GLU A 69 -5.84 -10.77 -17.37
CA GLU A 69 -6.30 -9.38 -17.47
C GLU A 69 -6.72 -8.81 -16.11
N GLU A 70 -7.40 -9.61 -15.29
CA GLU A 70 -7.84 -9.19 -13.95
C GLU A 70 -6.64 -8.94 -13.03
N GLN A 71 -5.63 -9.80 -13.10
CA GLN A 71 -4.39 -9.62 -12.35
C GLN A 71 -3.66 -8.37 -12.83
N TYR A 72 -3.55 -8.19 -14.16
CA TYR A 72 -2.92 -7.03 -14.78
C TYR A 72 -3.56 -5.73 -14.31
N GLU A 73 -4.88 -5.62 -14.37
CA GLU A 73 -5.61 -4.42 -13.95
C GLU A 73 -5.36 -4.08 -12.47
N ALA A 74 -5.38 -5.09 -11.59
CA ALA A 74 -5.07 -4.90 -10.18
C ALA A 74 -3.62 -4.42 -9.94
N TYR A 75 -2.64 -5.03 -10.60
CA TYR A 75 -1.23 -4.68 -10.44
C TYR A 75 -0.91 -3.32 -11.05
N ARG A 76 -1.45 -3.04 -12.24
CA ARG A 76 -1.31 -1.74 -12.91
C ARG A 76 -1.83 -0.62 -12.03
N HIS A 77 -3.02 -0.78 -11.47
CA HIS A 77 -3.62 0.24 -10.61
C HIS A 77 -2.71 0.61 -9.43
N VAL A 78 -2.17 -0.38 -8.72
CA VAL A 78 -1.25 -0.11 -7.60
C VAL A 78 0.06 0.54 -8.07
N ALA A 79 0.61 0.08 -9.20
CA ALA A 79 1.84 0.64 -9.77
C ALA A 79 1.67 2.10 -10.22
N GLU A 80 0.56 2.43 -10.89
CA GLU A 80 0.25 3.78 -11.35
C GLU A 80 0.00 4.77 -10.21
N THR A 81 -0.48 4.30 -9.06
CA THR A 81 -0.66 5.13 -7.85
C THR A 81 0.68 5.58 -7.24
N PHE A 82 1.77 4.84 -7.47
CA PHE A 82 3.12 5.15 -6.99
C PHE A 82 4.13 5.27 -8.15
N PRO A 83 4.04 6.29 -9.01
CA PRO A 83 4.85 6.39 -10.23
C PRO A 83 6.37 6.51 -9.97
N GLU A 84 6.74 7.04 -8.81
CA GLU A 84 8.14 7.19 -8.37
C GLU A 84 8.53 6.20 -7.27
N GLY A 85 7.55 5.46 -6.73
CA GLY A 85 7.72 4.56 -5.60
C GLY A 85 7.84 3.09 -6.03
N ALA A 86 8.68 2.33 -5.35
CA ALA A 86 8.77 0.89 -5.61
C ALA A 86 7.50 0.18 -5.12
N VAL A 87 6.98 -0.74 -5.93
CA VAL A 87 5.85 -1.61 -5.60
C VAL A 87 6.30 -3.07 -5.64
N PHE A 88 6.36 -3.71 -4.47
CA PHE A 88 6.74 -5.11 -4.34
C PHE A 88 5.50 -6.00 -4.30
N ILE A 89 5.24 -6.67 -5.41
CA ILE A 89 4.11 -7.59 -5.55
C ILE A 89 4.57 -8.99 -5.17
N ARG A 90 3.93 -9.60 -4.16
CA ARG A 90 4.17 -11.00 -3.82
C ARG A 90 3.32 -11.88 -4.73
N THR A 91 3.95 -12.78 -5.46
CA THR A 91 3.23 -13.84 -6.19
C THR A 91 2.36 -14.62 -5.23
N PHE A 92 1.30 -15.24 -5.75
CA PHE A 92 0.36 -16.00 -4.92
C PHE A 92 1.08 -16.95 -3.94
N ASP A 93 0.79 -16.78 -2.65
CA ASP A 93 1.40 -17.49 -1.54
C ASP A 93 0.32 -18.24 -0.77
N LEU A 94 0.32 -19.56 -0.88
CA LEU A 94 -0.66 -20.46 -0.26
C LEU A 94 0.09 -21.41 0.68
N GLY A 95 0.10 -21.07 1.96
CA GLY A 95 0.75 -21.89 2.98
C GLY A 95 0.96 -21.14 4.28
N GLY A 96 0.47 -21.72 5.38
CA GLY A 96 0.70 -21.30 6.76
C GLY A 96 0.82 -22.53 7.65
#